data_AF-A0A945QRV4-F1
#
_entry.id   AF-A0A945QRV4-F1
#
_cell.length_a   1.000
_cell.length_b   1.000
_cell.length_c   1.000
_cell.angle_alpha   90.00
_cell.angle_beta   90.00
_cell.angle_gamma   90.00
#
_symmetry.space_group_name_H-M   'P 1'
#
loop_
_entity.id
_entity.type
_entity.pdbx_description
1 polymer ?
#
loop_
_entity_poly.entity_id
_entity_poly.type
_entity_poly.pdbx_seq_one_letter_code
_entity_poly.pdbx_strand_id
1 'polypeptide(L)'
;MRVQLVIALLWASAAWAQPAVRVVLGGEGVSWQSGGNGVREPTVLIKPRARAVTEDTTNTPGNAIEFANRRGWISPLFFDPEENVSSRVLEGAGFVFLQGAFYGAGIDVQLRGTVNGDHRVAFERRPDLFNVAPKMRDVWVELDFAVPIGIHRVRFYPRNTVVPEPQFPFQEDFLRAYEVWVNSTKTSASTPDVLVARNTANANPVVDIEVAPQYARQVKVRSLSTVPYEYDEIEVYGTGYMAEGVYLSDILSFEDRATIGPLRWVEEAIGDSLFSEVTVRMRTGTDDTPLNYGIWVRDSEGQVTGTRFVHPTAYYAQPRTERTPLGGEDDDNWSPWNKVENGELTTAPVPRRYVQFRLEFAGDLFRTRAVDQLAFEYLVPPIADGLLAEVYPRLAEAEQPASFRYALRLAADGPVRGYDRLAVDTNGEVTAIRKLRLDGVALDYEVDYIREDGFGLRFPLIDRDGALLEFTFDLPIFRFGTTFSGRVSNSQAPGVPQRLAPGNATVFAPDDIGELSGLFVAIPKKQLGKLVGKIVVPRRVFTPNGDGANDTFELFLTYCNCSSRCRWPWRYLT
;
A
#
# COMPACT_ATOMS: atom_id res chain seq x y z
N MET A 1 -50.07 -16.53 -17.34
CA MET A 1 -48.75 -16.98 -17.85
C MET A 1 -48.05 -16.02 -18.82
N ARG A 2 -48.74 -15.23 -19.66
CA ARG A 2 -48.05 -14.28 -20.59
C ARG A 2 -47.51 -13.00 -19.94
N VAL A 3 -48.12 -12.50 -18.87
CA VAL A 3 -47.70 -11.24 -18.21
C VAL A 3 -46.44 -11.42 -17.33
N GLN A 4 -46.30 -12.55 -16.65
CA GLN A 4 -45.09 -12.85 -15.86
C GLN A 4 -43.84 -13.10 -16.72
N LEU A 5 -44.00 -13.67 -17.92
CA LEU A 5 -42.89 -13.87 -18.84
C LEU A 5 -42.36 -12.53 -19.40
N VAL A 6 -43.26 -11.59 -19.70
CA VAL A 6 -42.90 -10.25 -20.21
C VAL A 6 -42.20 -9.40 -19.14
N ILE A 7 -42.62 -9.52 -17.87
CA ILE A 7 -41.94 -8.83 -16.76
C ILE A 7 -40.54 -9.43 -16.51
N ALA A 8 -40.39 -10.77 -16.51
CA ALA A 8 -39.07 -11.39 -16.35
C ALA A 8 -38.11 -11.05 -17.50
N LEU A 9 -38.59 -10.99 -18.74
CA LEU A 9 -37.80 -10.55 -19.90
C LEU A 9 -37.43 -9.06 -19.82
N LEU A 10 -38.30 -8.18 -19.30
CA LEU A 10 -37.99 -6.75 -19.12
C LEU A 10 -36.90 -6.51 -18.08
N TRP A 11 -36.91 -7.24 -16.96
CA TRP A 11 -35.86 -7.15 -15.93
C TRP A 11 -34.53 -7.75 -16.40
N ALA A 12 -34.57 -8.87 -17.14
CA ALA A 12 -33.40 -9.42 -17.79
C ALA A 12 -32.83 -8.46 -18.84
N SER A 13 -33.63 -7.78 -19.66
CA SER A 13 -33.10 -6.78 -20.60
C SER A 13 -32.59 -5.49 -19.94
N ALA A 14 -33.16 -5.09 -18.79
CA ALA A 14 -32.75 -3.87 -18.08
C ALA A 14 -31.38 -3.98 -17.41
N ALA A 15 -31.00 -5.17 -16.92
CA ALA A 15 -29.68 -5.41 -16.34
C ALA A 15 -28.53 -5.30 -17.38
N TRP A 16 -28.82 -5.55 -18.66
CA TRP A 16 -27.82 -5.57 -19.73
C TRP A 16 -27.64 -4.20 -20.41
N ALA A 17 -28.55 -3.27 -20.16
CA ALA A 17 -28.49 -1.89 -20.65
C ALA A 17 -27.86 -0.91 -19.63
N GLN A 18 -27.44 -1.37 -18.44
CA GLN A 18 -26.82 -0.48 -17.47
C GLN A 18 -25.47 0.03 -18.01
N PRO A 19 -25.25 1.36 -18.07
CA PRO A 19 -23.93 1.89 -18.42
C PRO A 19 -22.91 1.53 -17.34
N ALA A 20 -21.62 1.69 -17.65
CA ALA A 20 -20.59 1.62 -16.62
C ALA A 20 -20.88 2.61 -15.49
N VAL A 21 -20.70 2.16 -14.25
CA VAL A 21 -20.87 3.00 -13.07
C VAL A 21 -19.53 3.67 -12.77
N ARG A 22 -19.55 5.00 -12.69
CA ARG A 22 -18.36 5.80 -12.36
C ARG A 22 -18.32 6.09 -10.87
N VAL A 23 -17.18 5.80 -10.25
CA VAL A 23 -16.86 6.14 -8.87
C VAL A 23 -15.78 7.21 -8.86
N VAL A 24 -15.94 8.21 -8.00
CA VAL A 24 -14.96 9.26 -7.74
C VAL A 24 -14.81 9.42 -6.24
N LEU A 25 -13.63 9.13 -5.73
CA LEU A 25 -13.18 9.43 -4.37
C LEU A 25 -12.44 10.77 -4.40
N GLY A 26 -12.70 11.64 -3.44
CA GLY A 26 -12.11 12.98 -3.39
C GLY A 26 -12.76 14.02 -4.31
N GLY A 27 -12.17 15.21 -4.35
CA GLY A 27 -12.60 16.32 -5.19
C GLY A 27 -14.07 16.69 -4.98
N GLU A 28 -14.86 16.63 -6.05
CA GLU A 28 -16.32 16.84 -6.03
C GLU A 28 -17.13 15.53 -5.84
N GLY A 29 -16.44 14.39 -5.68
CA GLY A 29 -17.04 13.07 -5.49
C GLY A 29 -17.35 12.74 -4.03
N VAL A 30 -17.20 11.47 -3.66
CA VAL A 30 -17.32 11.03 -2.27
C VAL A 30 -16.11 11.52 -1.48
N SER A 31 -16.32 12.13 -0.31
CA SER A 31 -15.22 12.74 0.44
C SER A 31 -14.16 11.71 0.86
N TRP A 32 -12.90 12.13 0.89
CA TRP A 32 -11.81 11.29 1.39
C TRP A 32 -12.04 10.87 2.85
N GLN A 33 -12.61 11.75 3.68
CA GLN A 33 -12.89 11.49 5.09
C GLN A 33 -13.89 10.34 5.30
N SER A 34 -14.77 10.07 4.33
CA SER A 34 -15.75 9.00 4.45
C SER A 34 -15.25 7.68 3.88
N GLY A 35 -13.98 7.59 3.47
CA GLY A 35 -13.40 6.36 2.94
C GLY A 35 -13.95 5.91 1.59
N GLY A 36 -14.83 6.70 0.96
CA GLY A 36 -15.59 6.26 -0.21
C GLY A 36 -16.97 5.67 0.10
N ASN A 37 -17.47 5.80 1.34
CA ASN A 37 -18.77 5.26 1.79
C ASN A 37 -18.89 3.75 1.52
N GLY A 38 -17.86 3.00 1.90
CA GLY A 38 -17.87 1.56 1.68
C GLY A 38 -18.83 0.82 2.61
N VAL A 39 -18.92 -0.49 2.42
CA VAL A 39 -19.74 -1.36 3.28
C VAL A 39 -19.09 -1.59 4.65
N ARG A 40 -17.78 -1.33 4.76
CA ARG A 40 -17.00 -1.50 5.98
C ARG A 40 -15.74 -0.63 5.94
N GLU A 41 -15.43 -0.03 7.09
CA GLU A 41 -14.17 0.69 7.33
C GLU A 41 -12.94 -0.20 7.04
N PRO A 42 -11.79 0.38 6.66
CA PRO A 42 -10.54 -0.37 6.58
C PRO A 42 -10.19 -0.99 7.93
N THR A 43 -9.25 -1.93 7.96
CA THR A 43 -8.73 -2.43 9.22
C THR A 43 -7.23 -2.66 9.09
N VAL A 44 -6.47 -2.04 9.98
CA VAL A 44 -5.02 -2.21 10.12
C VAL A 44 -4.72 -2.72 11.53
N LEU A 45 -3.82 -3.69 11.62
CA LEU A 45 -3.37 -4.21 12.90
C LEU A 45 -2.19 -3.40 13.42
N ILE A 46 -2.35 -2.81 14.61
CA ILE A 46 -1.30 -2.09 15.33
C ILE A 46 -0.84 -2.93 16.51
N LYS A 47 0.47 -2.98 16.75
CA LYS A 47 1.06 -3.62 17.92
C LYS A 47 1.73 -2.57 18.82
N PRO A 48 1.00 -1.99 19.79
CA PRO A 48 1.58 -1.01 20.71
C PRO A 48 2.59 -1.66 21.65
N ARG A 49 3.51 -0.85 22.19
CA ARG A 49 4.49 -1.31 23.18
C ARG A 49 3.77 -1.81 24.44
N ALA A 50 4.06 -3.05 24.84
CA ALA A 50 3.49 -3.70 26.03
C ALA A 50 1.96 -3.89 26.05
N ARG A 51 1.28 -3.81 24.89
CA ARG A 51 -0.15 -4.13 24.75
C ARG A 51 -0.36 -5.24 23.71
N ALA A 52 -1.54 -5.86 23.77
CA ALA A 52 -1.99 -6.76 22.71
C ALA A 52 -2.19 -5.99 21.40
N VAL A 53 -2.17 -6.72 20.28
CA VAL A 53 -2.50 -6.16 18.96
C VAL A 53 -3.92 -5.59 19.01
N THR A 54 -4.09 -4.40 18.42
CA THR A 54 -5.36 -3.69 18.32
C THR A 54 -5.65 -3.35 16.87
N GLU A 55 -6.91 -3.08 16.57
CA GLU A 55 -7.34 -2.62 15.26
C GLU A 55 -7.35 -1.09 15.22
N ASP A 56 -6.89 -0.54 14.09
CA ASP A 56 -7.16 0.81 13.64
C ASP A 56 -8.08 0.72 12.43
N THR A 57 -9.29 1.25 12.57
CA THR A 57 -10.30 1.24 11.50
C THR A 57 -10.41 2.57 10.77
N THR A 58 -9.50 3.50 11.03
CA THR A 58 -9.50 4.79 10.34
C THR A 58 -8.97 4.66 8.91
N ASN A 59 -9.45 5.54 8.03
CA ASN A 59 -8.89 5.70 6.68
C ASN A 59 -7.48 6.30 6.68
N THR A 60 -6.98 6.75 7.84
CA THR A 60 -5.66 7.34 8.01
C THR A 60 -4.91 6.70 9.19
N PRO A 61 -4.36 5.49 9.01
CA PRO A 61 -3.63 4.82 10.07
C PRO A 61 -2.54 5.72 10.66
N GLY A 62 -2.56 5.88 12.00
CA GLY A 62 -1.63 6.78 12.71
C GLY A 62 -1.86 8.27 12.45
N ASN A 63 -3.05 8.68 12.00
CA ASN A 63 -3.43 10.05 11.68
C ASN A 63 -2.42 10.75 10.76
N ALA A 64 -1.88 10.02 9.78
CA ALA A 64 -0.79 10.47 8.94
C ALA A 64 -1.21 11.24 7.69
N ILE A 65 -2.53 11.40 7.46
CA ILE A 65 -3.12 12.11 6.33
C ILE A 65 -4.02 13.21 6.88
N GLU A 66 -3.96 14.38 6.25
CA GLU A 66 -4.81 15.51 6.58
C GLU A 66 -5.81 15.82 5.46
N PHE A 67 -6.91 16.45 5.83
CA PHE A 67 -8.04 16.74 4.95
C PHE A 67 -8.48 18.20 4.97
N ALA A 68 -7.77 19.05 5.73
CA ALA A 68 -8.26 20.36 6.15
C ALA A 68 -7.52 21.52 5.46
N ASN A 69 -6.24 21.35 5.16
CA ASN A 69 -5.39 22.38 4.57
C ASN A 69 -5.89 22.79 3.18
N ARG A 70 -6.30 21.80 2.38
CA ARG A 70 -6.93 22.02 1.07
C ARG A 70 -8.19 21.19 0.94
N ARG A 71 -9.35 21.85 0.97
CA ARG A 71 -10.65 21.19 0.86
C ARG A 71 -10.73 20.32 -0.40
N GLY A 72 -11.15 19.06 -0.22
CA GLY A 72 -11.31 18.08 -1.30
C GLY A 72 -10.04 17.30 -1.63
N TRP A 73 -8.89 17.71 -1.09
CA TRP A 73 -7.59 17.08 -1.31
C TRP A 73 -7.15 16.32 -0.07
N ILE A 74 -6.25 15.37 -0.26
CA ILE A 74 -5.48 14.73 0.81
C ILE A 74 -3.99 14.88 0.56
N SER A 75 -3.24 14.98 1.65
CA SER A 75 -1.78 14.98 1.70
C SER A 75 -1.33 14.37 3.02
N PRO A 76 -0.04 13.99 3.16
CA PRO A 76 0.53 13.73 4.47
C PRO A 76 0.22 14.84 5.45
N LEU A 77 0.07 14.50 6.73
CA LEU A 77 -0.21 15.48 7.77
C LEU A 77 0.85 16.58 7.77
N PHE A 78 0.39 17.82 7.65
CA PHE A 78 1.20 19.02 7.81
C PHE A 78 1.14 19.49 9.26
N PHE A 79 2.29 19.80 9.84
CA PHE A 79 2.40 20.40 11.17
C PHE A 79 2.61 21.91 11.03
N ASP A 80 1.71 22.68 11.64
CA ASP A 80 1.88 24.12 11.77
C ASP A 80 3.03 24.42 12.75
N PRO A 81 3.99 25.31 12.41
CA PRO A 81 5.07 25.71 13.32
C PRO A 81 4.64 26.16 14.73
N GLU A 82 3.42 26.66 14.90
CA GLU A 82 2.92 27.08 16.21
C GLU A 82 2.15 25.97 16.96
N GLU A 83 1.98 24.80 16.35
CA GLU A 83 1.28 23.67 16.95
C GLU A 83 2.19 22.83 17.85
N ASN A 84 1.80 22.66 19.12
CA ASN A 84 2.40 21.66 19.99
C ASN A 84 1.85 20.27 19.63
N VAL A 85 2.74 19.39 19.15
CA VAL A 85 2.42 18.04 18.69
C VAL A 85 2.84 16.96 19.70
N SER A 86 3.25 17.32 20.92
CA SER A 86 3.75 16.36 21.92
C SER A 86 2.75 15.25 22.26
N SER A 87 1.45 15.55 22.25
CA SER A 87 0.38 14.58 22.52
C SER A 87 0.34 13.41 21.54
N ARG A 88 0.91 13.54 20.34
CA ARG A 88 1.00 12.44 19.35
C ARG A 88 1.81 11.26 19.85
N VAL A 89 2.67 11.42 20.86
CA VAL A 89 3.33 10.28 21.52
C VAL A 89 2.35 9.34 22.22
N LEU A 90 1.09 9.75 22.39
CA LEU A 90 0.03 8.91 22.96
C LEU A 90 -0.81 8.20 21.88
N GLU A 91 -0.58 8.50 20.61
CA GLU A 91 -1.27 7.90 19.46
C GLU A 91 -0.56 6.62 18.97
N GLY A 92 -1.35 5.69 18.41
CA GLY A 92 -0.84 4.48 17.77
C GLY A 92 0.13 3.68 18.64
N ALA A 93 1.36 3.50 18.15
CA ALA A 93 2.44 2.80 18.84
C ALA A 93 3.40 3.72 19.60
N GLY A 94 3.13 5.04 19.63
CA GLY A 94 3.90 6.01 20.38
C GLY A 94 3.85 5.77 21.88
N PHE A 95 4.84 6.28 22.60
CA PHE A 95 4.86 6.25 24.05
C PHE A 95 5.80 7.30 24.63
N VAL A 96 5.49 7.74 25.85
CA VAL A 96 6.39 8.50 26.73
C VAL A 96 6.89 7.57 27.84
N PHE A 97 8.19 7.57 28.11
CA PHE A 97 8.76 6.72 29.16
C PHE A 97 9.95 7.32 29.89
N LEU A 98 10.21 6.74 31.07
CA LEU A 98 11.32 7.10 31.94
C LEU A 98 12.49 6.12 31.77
N GLN A 99 13.69 6.66 31.59
CA GLN A 99 14.94 5.90 31.66
C GLN A 99 15.86 6.45 32.76
N GLY A 100 16.61 5.53 33.40
CA GLY A 100 17.60 5.90 34.41
C GLY A 100 17.02 6.15 35.80
N ALA A 101 15.72 5.95 36.02
CA ALA A 101 15.07 6.02 37.34
C ALA A 101 14.02 4.90 37.50
N PHE A 102 13.61 4.65 38.74
CA PHE A 102 12.61 3.63 39.07
C PHE A 102 11.21 4.01 38.57
N TYR A 103 10.53 3.06 37.94
CA TYR A 103 9.12 3.15 37.56
C TYR A 103 8.24 2.84 38.77
N GLY A 104 7.87 3.88 39.53
CA GLY A 104 6.94 3.77 40.67
C GLY A 104 5.47 3.78 40.25
N ALA A 105 4.58 3.46 41.19
CA ALA A 105 3.15 3.59 40.98
C ALA A 105 2.77 5.06 40.64
N GLY A 106 1.98 5.26 39.59
CA GLY A 106 1.50 6.58 39.17
C GLY A 106 2.46 7.38 38.27
N ILE A 107 3.70 6.90 38.05
CA ILE A 107 4.65 7.61 37.18
C ILE A 107 4.20 7.60 35.71
N ASP A 108 3.47 6.57 35.30
CA ASP A 108 2.90 6.47 33.95
C ASP A 108 1.83 7.54 33.71
N VAL A 109 1.02 7.85 34.73
CA VAL A 109 0.03 8.94 34.70
C VAL A 109 0.76 10.28 34.64
N GLN A 110 1.79 10.47 35.45
CA GLN A 110 2.61 11.68 35.45
C GLN A 110 3.26 11.95 34.08
N LEU A 111 3.92 10.94 33.50
CA LEU A 111 4.57 11.06 32.19
C LEU A 111 3.57 11.35 31.06
N ARG A 112 2.36 10.78 31.14
CA ARG A 112 1.28 11.10 30.20
C ARG A 112 0.76 12.52 30.38
N GLY A 113 0.74 13.00 31.63
CA GLY A 113 0.42 14.39 31.98
C GLY A 113 1.34 15.38 31.29
N THR A 114 2.63 15.06 31.14
CA THR A 114 3.60 15.99 30.53
C THR A 114 3.47 16.22 29.03
N VAL A 115 2.45 15.67 28.37
CA VAL A 115 2.29 15.76 26.92
C VAL A 115 0.83 15.88 26.50
N ASN A 116 -0.12 15.95 27.44
CA ASN A 116 -1.55 15.82 27.14
C ASN A 116 -2.35 17.13 27.36
N GLY A 117 -1.70 18.21 27.79
CA GLY A 117 -2.33 19.48 28.11
C GLY A 117 -3.03 19.51 29.48
N ASP A 118 -2.88 18.49 30.32
CA ASP A 118 -3.47 18.44 31.66
C ASP A 118 -2.51 19.03 32.71
N HIS A 119 -2.61 20.35 32.88
CA HIS A 119 -1.79 21.13 33.81
C HIS A 119 -1.99 20.80 35.31
N ARG A 120 -2.87 19.84 35.63
CA ARG A 120 -3.05 19.33 37.00
C ARG A 120 -2.11 18.19 37.32
N VAL A 121 -1.50 17.57 36.32
CA VAL A 121 -0.64 16.39 36.45
C VAL A 121 0.74 16.71 35.90
N ALA A 122 1.74 16.74 36.79
CA ALA A 122 3.13 16.94 36.42
C ALA A 122 3.97 15.70 36.69
N PHE A 123 5.08 15.56 35.96
CA PHE A 123 6.15 14.65 36.32
C PHE A 123 7.05 15.26 37.38
N GLU A 124 7.05 14.67 38.58
CA GLU A 124 7.75 15.22 39.74
C GLU A 124 8.95 14.36 40.14
N ARG A 125 10.11 15.00 40.38
CA ARG A 125 11.28 14.38 41.00
C ARG A 125 11.63 15.11 42.28
N ARG A 126 10.98 14.70 43.38
CA ARG A 126 11.20 15.25 44.73
C ARG A 126 10.98 14.19 45.81
N PRO A 127 11.62 14.32 46.98
CA PRO A 127 11.38 13.42 48.09
C PRO A 127 9.91 13.44 48.49
N ASP A 128 9.33 12.26 48.68
CA ASP A 128 7.96 12.08 49.17
C ASP A 128 7.91 10.94 50.22
N LEU A 129 6.70 10.65 50.73
CA LEU A 129 6.48 9.65 51.78
C LEU A 129 6.83 8.20 51.35
N PHE A 130 6.76 7.90 50.06
CA PHE A 130 7.01 6.58 49.48
C PHE A 130 8.38 6.48 48.80
N ASN A 131 8.99 7.62 48.47
CA ASN A 131 10.30 7.74 47.85
C ASN A 131 11.08 8.91 48.46
N VAL A 132 11.72 8.65 49.60
CA VAL A 132 12.44 9.67 50.38
C VAL A 132 13.75 10.15 49.75
N ALA A 133 14.27 9.43 48.75
CA ALA A 133 15.54 9.76 48.08
C ALA A 133 15.48 9.42 46.58
N PRO A 134 14.62 10.09 45.79
CA PRO A 134 14.49 9.80 44.38
C PRO A 134 15.77 10.19 43.65
N LYS A 135 16.19 9.36 42.68
CA LYS A 135 17.23 9.75 41.73
C LYS A 135 16.75 10.96 40.91
N MET A 136 17.46 12.08 40.98
CA MET A 136 17.10 13.31 40.25
C MET A 136 18.00 13.57 39.04
N ARG A 137 19.28 13.21 39.15
CA ARG A 137 20.29 13.32 38.10
C ARG A 137 20.32 12.08 37.23
N ASP A 138 20.66 12.25 35.95
CA ASP A 138 20.73 11.18 34.94
C ASP A 138 19.40 10.43 34.79
N VAL A 139 18.32 11.21 34.87
CA VAL A 139 16.95 10.80 34.62
C VAL A 139 16.56 11.31 33.25
N TRP A 140 16.00 10.44 32.43
CA TRP A 140 15.62 10.72 31.05
C TRP A 140 14.11 10.59 30.93
N VAL A 141 13.44 11.64 30.48
CA VAL A 141 12.08 11.54 29.94
C VAL A 141 12.20 11.48 28.43
N GLU A 142 11.76 10.37 27.84
CA GLU A 142 11.85 10.10 26.41
C GLU A 142 10.44 10.02 25.82
N LEU A 143 10.22 10.85 24.80
CA LEU A 143 9.05 10.87 23.94
C LEU A 143 9.43 10.10 22.67
N ASP A 144 8.82 8.94 22.41
CA ASP A 144 8.97 8.17 21.16
C ASP A 144 7.64 8.24 20.40
N PHE A 145 7.61 9.02 19.32
CA PHE A 145 6.44 9.21 18.45
C PHE A 145 6.11 7.96 17.61
N ALA A 146 6.92 6.91 17.70
CA ALA A 146 6.89 5.70 16.88
C ALA A 146 7.18 5.89 15.38
N VAL A 147 6.75 7.02 14.82
CA VAL A 147 7.04 7.49 13.47
C VAL A 147 7.82 8.81 13.56
N PRO A 148 8.75 9.08 12.63
CA PRO A 148 9.43 10.37 12.59
C PRO A 148 8.44 11.49 12.24
N ILE A 149 8.48 12.58 13.01
CA ILE A 149 7.69 13.79 12.78
C ILE A 149 8.62 14.99 12.58
N GLY A 150 8.17 15.97 11.83
CA GLY A 150 8.92 17.20 11.63
C GLY A 150 8.86 18.09 12.87
N ILE A 151 10.01 18.55 13.38
CA ILE A 151 10.09 19.41 14.57
C ILE A 151 10.99 20.61 14.34
N HIS A 152 10.75 21.71 15.04
CA HIS A 152 11.64 22.88 15.05
C HIS A 152 11.81 23.55 16.42
N ARG A 153 11.03 23.15 17.44
CA ARG A 153 11.16 23.71 18.79
C ARG A 153 10.80 22.68 19.84
N VAL A 154 11.51 22.71 20.97
CA VAL A 154 11.17 21.91 22.17
C VAL A 154 11.09 22.86 23.35
N ARG A 155 9.98 22.82 24.08
CA ARG A 155 9.74 23.67 25.25
C ARG A 155 9.35 22.82 26.45
N PHE A 156 9.92 23.07 27.62
CA PHE A 156 9.49 22.42 28.85
C PHE A 156 9.57 23.37 30.04
N TYR A 157 8.66 23.18 31.00
CA TYR A 157 8.47 24.09 32.13
C TYR A 157 7.72 23.39 33.28
N PRO A 158 7.84 23.86 34.53
CA PRO A 158 7.05 23.39 35.67
C PRO A 158 5.69 24.11 35.73
N ARG A 159 4.79 23.66 36.60
CA ARG A 159 3.43 24.21 36.71
C ARG A 159 3.46 25.67 37.16
N ASN A 160 2.36 26.36 36.86
CA ASN A 160 2.15 27.77 37.22
C ASN A 160 3.18 28.73 36.58
N THR A 161 3.63 28.42 35.36
CA THR A 161 4.53 29.25 34.54
C THR A 161 3.86 29.73 33.26
N VAL A 162 3.83 28.89 32.21
CA VAL A 162 3.19 29.18 30.92
C VAL A 162 1.67 29.21 31.07
N VAL A 163 1.13 28.22 31.79
CA VAL A 163 -0.29 28.18 32.15
C VAL A 163 -0.45 28.48 33.64
N PRO A 164 -1.25 29.49 34.02
CA PRO A 164 -1.51 29.79 35.42
C PRO A 164 -2.24 28.64 36.11
N GLU A 165 -1.67 28.11 37.19
CA GLU A 165 -2.30 27.08 38.01
C GLU A 165 -1.96 27.31 39.48
N PRO A 166 -2.61 28.29 40.13
CA PRO A 166 -2.25 28.75 41.48
C PRO A 166 -2.36 27.67 42.56
N GLN A 167 -3.08 26.57 42.31
CA GLN A 167 -3.18 25.43 43.23
C GLN A 167 -1.87 24.62 43.29
N PHE A 168 -1.03 24.74 42.26
CA PHE A 168 0.27 24.08 42.15
C PHE A 168 1.38 25.13 41.95
N PRO A 169 1.77 25.90 43.00
CA PRO A 169 2.72 27.00 42.90
C PRO A 169 4.19 26.52 42.81
N PHE A 170 4.46 25.65 41.85
CA PHE A 170 5.74 24.97 41.66
C PHE A 170 6.59 25.63 40.57
N GLN A 171 6.35 26.90 40.23
CA GLN A 171 7.11 27.63 39.22
C GLN A 171 8.62 27.71 39.51
N GLU A 172 9.03 27.56 40.78
CA GLU A 172 10.44 27.52 41.19
C GLU A 172 11.07 26.13 41.04
N ASP A 173 10.29 25.09 40.78
CA ASP A 173 10.73 23.69 40.65
C ASP A 173 11.13 23.34 39.21
N PHE A 174 11.67 24.31 38.46
CA PHE A 174 12.18 24.08 37.12
C PHE A 174 13.54 23.35 37.10
N LEU A 175 13.82 22.66 35.99
CA LEU A 175 15.05 21.90 35.84
C LEU A 175 16.30 22.80 35.77
N ARG A 176 17.17 22.72 36.79
CA ARG A 176 18.36 23.57 36.94
C ARG A 176 19.54 23.20 36.04
N ALA A 177 19.57 21.99 35.50
CA ALA A 177 20.62 21.56 34.57
C ALA A 177 20.09 20.41 33.70
N TYR A 178 20.30 20.48 32.39
CA TYR A 178 19.69 19.56 31.43
C TYR A 178 20.50 19.36 30.15
N GLU A 179 20.16 18.29 29.44
CA GLU A 179 20.46 18.07 28.02
C GLU A 179 19.16 17.72 27.29
N VAL A 180 19.00 18.24 26.07
CA VAL A 180 17.93 17.83 25.16
C VAL A 180 18.55 17.15 23.95
N TRP A 181 18.01 15.98 23.62
CA TRP A 181 18.49 15.13 22.54
C TRP A 181 17.35 14.79 21.59
N VAL A 182 17.68 14.63 20.31
CA VAL A 182 16.75 14.16 19.29
C VAL A 182 17.32 12.97 18.55
N ASN A 183 16.44 12.10 18.05
CA ASN A 183 16.80 11.00 17.17
C ASN A 183 15.73 10.87 16.08
N SER A 184 16.13 10.79 14.81
CA SER A 184 15.20 10.61 13.70
C SER A 184 14.61 9.20 13.62
N THR A 185 15.17 8.24 14.33
CA THR A 185 14.74 6.84 14.35
C THR A 185 14.71 6.30 15.79
N LYS A 186 15.22 5.10 16.03
CA LYS A 186 15.53 4.60 17.37
C LYS A 186 17.03 4.74 17.60
N THR A 187 17.43 5.05 18.83
CA THR A 187 18.84 5.05 19.20
C THR A 187 19.52 3.73 18.87
N SER A 188 20.56 3.82 18.04
CA SER A 188 21.42 2.70 17.66
C SER A 188 22.82 3.20 17.31
N ALA A 189 23.75 2.29 17.00
CA ALA A 189 25.07 2.68 16.53
C ALA A 189 25.04 3.42 15.17
N SER A 190 24.08 3.11 14.30
CA SER A 190 23.92 3.76 12.99
C SER A 190 23.11 5.05 13.05
N THR A 191 22.34 5.24 14.12
CA THR A 191 21.47 6.41 14.34
C THR A 191 21.62 6.87 15.78
N PRO A 192 22.76 7.51 16.11
CA PRO A 192 23.03 7.98 17.47
C PRO A 192 22.15 9.18 17.82
N ASP A 193 21.94 9.40 19.13
CA ASP A 193 21.24 10.59 19.62
C ASP A 193 22.05 11.86 19.32
N VAL A 194 21.37 12.90 18.84
CA VAL A 194 21.94 14.21 18.52
C VAL A 194 21.63 15.17 19.66
N LEU A 195 22.68 15.73 20.28
CA LEU A 195 22.53 16.76 21.31
C LEU A 195 22.12 18.07 20.65
N VAL A 196 20.93 18.58 20.98
CA VAL A 196 20.43 19.87 20.45
C VAL A 196 20.59 21.01 21.45
N ALA A 197 20.57 20.72 22.75
CA ALA A 197 20.84 21.73 23.78
C ALA A 197 21.46 21.12 25.03
N ARG A 198 22.33 21.87 25.69
CA ARG A 198 22.87 21.55 27.01
C ARG A 198 23.01 22.80 27.84
N ASN A 199 22.50 22.77 29.07
CA ASN A 199 22.68 23.82 30.04
C ASN A 199 23.00 23.22 31.40
N THR A 200 24.15 23.58 31.98
CA THR A 200 24.59 23.07 33.29
C THR A 200 24.21 23.96 34.47
N ALA A 201 23.65 25.14 34.20
CA ALA A 201 23.29 26.14 35.21
C ALA A 201 22.09 26.99 34.71
N ASN A 202 20.96 26.32 34.45
CA ASN A 202 19.74 26.96 34.02
C ASN A 202 19.13 27.80 35.15
N ALA A 203 18.80 29.05 34.84
CA ALA A 203 18.11 29.99 35.73
C ALA A 203 16.70 30.37 35.24
N ASN A 204 16.27 29.85 34.10
CA ASN A 204 14.97 30.17 33.49
C ASN A 204 13.95 29.06 33.77
N PRO A 205 12.75 29.37 34.29
CA PRO A 205 11.74 28.37 34.58
C PRO A 205 11.13 27.75 33.32
N VAL A 206 10.99 28.56 32.27
CA VAL A 206 10.56 28.10 30.95
C VAL A 206 11.80 27.93 30.09
N VAL A 207 12.06 26.69 29.68
CA VAL A 207 13.13 26.37 28.74
C VAL A 207 12.51 26.25 27.36
N ASP A 208 12.92 27.11 26.44
CA ASP A 208 12.46 27.11 25.05
C ASP A 208 13.68 27.00 24.12
N ILE A 209 13.74 25.92 23.34
CA ILE A 209 14.90 25.52 22.55
C ILE A 209 14.49 25.45 21.08
N GLU A 210 15.10 26.32 20.27
CA GLU A 210 15.04 26.19 18.81
C GLU A 210 15.87 25.00 18.34
N VAL A 211 15.30 24.23 17.42
CA VAL A 211 15.91 23.07 16.78
C VAL A 211 15.86 23.31 15.28
N ALA A 212 16.98 23.11 14.58
CA ALA A 212 16.97 23.20 13.13
C ALA A 212 15.90 22.24 12.56
N PRO A 213 15.02 22.69 11.65
CA PRO A 213 13.92 21.87 11.11
C PRO A 213 14.42 20.52 10.62
N GLN A 214 13.95 19.45 11.25
CA GLN A 214 14.36 18.09 10.95
C GLN A 214 13.31 17.07 11.41
N TYR A 215 13.45 15.83 10.94
CA TYR A 215 12.67 14.72 11.48
C TYR A 215 13.21 14.24 12.82
N ALA A 216 12.31 14.08 13.79
CA ALA A 216 12.57 13.42 15.06
C ALA A 216 11.48 12.38 15.33
N ARG A 217 11.91 11.15 15.60
CA ARG A 217 11.06 10.12 16.20
C ARG A 217 11.18 10.13 17.72
N GLN A 218 12.36 10.42 18.25
CA GLN A 218 12.61 10.49 19.69
C GLN A 218 13.04 11.90 20.08
N VAL A 219 12.42 12.43 21.13
CA VAL A 219 12.84 13.64 21.84
C VAL A 219 13.11 13.26 23.29
N LYS A 220 14.28 13.63 23.82
CA LYS A 220 14.72 13.19 25.15
C LYS A 220 15.19 14.38 25.97
N VAL A 221 14.65 14.50 27.17
CA VAL A 221 15.12 15.47 28.17
C VAL A 221 15.84 14.73 29.28
N ARG A 222 17.14 14.97 29.41
CA ARG A 222 17.98 14.40 30.47
C ARG A 222 18.20 15.44 31.56
N SER A 223 17.87 15.09 32.80
CA SER A 223 18.27 15.87 33.97
C SER A 223 19.75 15.68 34.29
N LEU A 224 20.46 16.79 34.45
CA LEU A 224 21.80 16.85 35.06
C LEU A 224 21.75 17.38 36.51
N SER A 225 20.56 17.76 36.99
CA SER A 225 20.31 18.39 38.29
C SER A 225 20.24 17.36 39.42
N THR A 226 20.73 17.74 40.60
CA THR A 226 20.52 17.03 41.87
C THR A 226 19.52 17.72 42.79
N VAL A 227 18.91 18.82 42.33
CA VAL A 227 17.86 19.58 43.02
C VAL A 227 16.49 19.10 42.52
N PRO A 228 15.45 19.07 43.37
CA PRO A 228 14.09 18.74 42.95
C PRO A 228 13.62 19.55 41.74
N TYR A 229 12.84 18.90 40.87
CA TYR A 229 12.23 19.55 39.72
C TYR A 229 10.92 18.86 39.34
N GLU A 230 10.15 19.52 38.48
CA GLU A 230 9.03 18.91 37.78
C GLU A 230 8.97 19.33 36.30
N TYR A 231 8.19 18.59 35.52
CA TYR A 231 7.68 19.03 34.22
C TYR A 231 6.15 19.07 34.32
N ASP A 232 5.58 20.25 34.08
CA ASP A 232 4.17 20.37 33.74
C ASP A 232 3.96 19.79 32.35
N GLU A 233 4.65 20.37 31.36
CA GLU A 233 4.60 19.93 29.97
C GLU A 233 6.02 19.83 29.38
N ILE A 234 6.17 18.88 28.46
CA ILE A 234 7.25 18.78 27.50
C ILE A 234 6.60 18.90 26.12
N GLU A 235 6.61 20.11 25.60
CA GLU A 235 6.02 20.46 24.33
C GLU A 235 7.04 20.30 23.21
N VAL A 236 6.57 19.79 22.09
CA VAL A 236 7.34 19.62 20.86
C VAL A 236 6.56 20.34 19.78
N TYR A 237 7.14 21.34 19.15
CA TYR A 237 6.47 22.08 18.09
C TYR A 237 6.82 21.50 16.74
N GLY A 238 5.77 21.14 16.00
CA GLY A 238 5.88 20.48 14.72
C GLY A 238 6.23 21.45 13.60
N THR A 239 6.74 20.96 12.48
CA THR A 239 6.84 21.73 11.23
C THR A 239 6.79 20.82 10.02
N GLY A 240 6.22 21.30 8.93
CA GLY A 240 6.31 20.61 7.65
C GLY A 240 5.47 19.33 7.59
N TYR A 241 5.69 18.53 6.56
CA TYR A 241 4.92 17.31 6.30
C TYR A 241 5.53 16.08 6.97
N MET A 242 4.68 15.14 7.38
CA MET A 242 5.11 13.76 7.64
C MET A 242 5.83 13.19 6.40
N ALA A 243 6.94 12.48 6.64
CA ALA A 243 7.74 11.88 5.56
C ALA A 243 6.97 10.80 4.79
N GLU A 244 6.12 10.07 5.51
CA GLU A 244 5.29 9.00 4.98
C GLU A 244 3.85 9.21 5.45
N GLY A 245 2.90 8.93 4.56
CA GLY A 245 1.48 8.96 4.86
C GLY A 245 0.75 7.83 4.15
N VAL A 246 -0.20 7.19 4.83
CA VAL A 246 -1.02 6.14 4.23
C VAL A 246 -2.49 6.52 4.35
N TYR A 247 -3.18 6.53 3.22
CA TYR A 247 -4.63 6.56 3.15
C TYR A 247 -5.16 5.20 2.72
N LEU A 248 -6.21 4.72 3.37
CA LEU A 248 -6.95 3.52 3.00
C LEU A 248 -8.39 3.90 2.70
N SER A 249 -8.91 3.48 1.54
CA SER A 249 -10.35 3.52 1.34
C SER A 249 -11.05 2.53 2.27
N ASP A 250 -12.34 2.72 2.45
CA ASP A 250 -13.22 1.68 2.92
C ASP A 250 -13.19 0.48 1.95
N ILE A 251 -13.73 -0.63 2.43
CA ILE A 251 -14.03 -1.79 1.61
C ILE A 251 -15.29 -1.45 0.80
N LEU A 252 -15.10 -1.20 -0.49
CA LEU A 252 -16.19 -0.87 -1.40
C LEU A 252 -16.79 -2.17 -1.95
N SER A 253 -18.11 -2.21 -2.09
CA SER A 253 -18.83 -3.33 -2.72
C SER A 253 -19.44 -2.89 -4.04
N PHE A 254 -19.32 -3.73 -5.06
CA PHE A 254 -20.05 -3.56 -6.33
C PHE A 254 -21.39 -4.27 -6.35
N GLU A 255 -21.86 -4.76 -5.19
CA GLU A 255 -23.03 -5.63 -5.00
C GLU A 255 -22.88 -7.05 -5.59
N ASP A 256 -22.19 -7.19 -6.73
CA ASP A 256 -21.86 -8.45 -7.39
C ASP A 256 -20.44 -8.40 -8.00
N ARG A 257 -20.01 -9.44 -8.72
CA ARG A 257 -18.72 -9.51 -9.44
C ARG A 257 -18.66 -8.40 -10.50
N ALA A 258 -17.56 -7.64 -10.52
CA ALA A 258 -17.41 -6.53 -11.46
C ALA A 258 -16.10 -6.56 -12.26
N THR A 259 -16.18 -6.17 -13.54
CA THR A 259 -14.99 -5.73 -14.29
C THR A 259 -14.68 -4.29 -13.88
N ILE A 260 -13.40 -3.99 -13.64
CA ILE A 260 -12.94 -2.66 -13.24
C ILE A 260 -12.07 -2.10 -14.36
N GLY A 261 -12.40 -0.89 -14.81
CA GLY A 261 -11.66 -0.17 -15.83
C GLY A 261 -10.38 0.46 -15.28
N PRO A 262 -9.65 1.23 -16.09
CA PRO A 262 -8.45 1.92 -15.63
C PRO A 262 -8.75 2.89 -14.49
N LEU A 263 -7.89 2.86 -13.45
CA LEU A 263 -7.95 3.84 -12.37
C LEU A 263 -7.25 5.11 -12.83
N ARG A 264 -7.82 6.27 -12.51
CA ARG A 264 -7.24 7.58 -12.81
C ARG A 264 -7.24 8.44 -11.57
N TRP A 265 -6.13 9.09 -11.26
CA TRP A 265 -6.08 10.06 -10.18
C TRP A 265 -5.44 11.37 -10.62
N VAL A 266 -5.80 12.43 -9.91
CA VAL A 266 -5.23 13.78 -10.10
C VAL A 266 -4.41 14.09 -8.86
N GLU A 267 -3.12 14.35 -9.07
CA GLU A 267 -2.17 14.71 -8.02
C GLU A 267 -1.42 16.00 -8.36
N GLU A 268 -0.88 16.64 -7.33
CA GLU A 268 -0.03 17.82 -7.42
C GLU A 268 1.20 17.65 -6.52
N ALA A 269 2.37 18.08 -7.01
CA ALA A 269 3.57 18.16 -6.19
C ALA A 269 3.61 19.50 -5.45
N ILE A 270 3.80 19.45 -4.14
CA ILE A 270 4.12 20.61 -3.31
C ILE A 270 5.63 20.63 -3.16
N GLY A 271 6.30 21.65 -3.70
CA GLY A 271 7.75 21.72 -3.78
C GLY A 271 8.32 20.98 -5.00
N ASP A 272 9.52 20.43 -4.88
CA ASP A 272 10.18 19.73 -5.99
C ASP A 272 9.65 18.30 -6.14
N SER A 273 9.09 18.00 -7.31
CA SER A 273 8.48 16.71 -7.64
C SER A 273 9.45 15.53 -7.64
N LEU A 274 10.76 15.75 -7.73
CA LEU A 274 11.75 14.66 -7.72
C LEU A 274 11.95 14.02 -6.33
N PHE A 275 11.48 14.68 -5.28
CA PHE A 275 11.66 14.25 -3.89
C PHE A 275 10.33 13.88 -3.21
N SER A 276 9.29 13.62 -4.01
CA SER A 276 8.01 13.15 -3.48
C SER A 276 7.29 12.28 -4.50
N GLU A 277 6.55 11.30 -4.00
CA GLU A 277 5.75 10.39 -4.81
C GLU A 277 4.47 9.97 -4.09
N VAL A 278 3.48 9.58 -4.88
CA VAL A 278 2.31 8.84 -4.41
C VAL A 278 2.26 7.51 -5.14
N THR A 279 2.19 6.42 -4.38
CA THR A 279 1.96 5.08 -4.91
C THR A 279 0.53 4.67 -4.63
N VAL A 280 -0.22 4.33 -5.69
CA VAL A 280 -1.58 3.79 -5.58
C VAL A 280 -1.53 2.27 -5.66
N ARG A 281 -2.21 1.61 -4.71
CA ARG A 281 -2.39 0.17 -4.69
C ARG A 281 -3.85 -0.20 -4.59
N MET A 282 -4.18 -1.36 -5.13
CA MET A 282 -5.51 -1.94 -5.14
C MET A 282 -5.43 -3.39 -4.66
N ARG A 283 -6.44 -3.82 -3.91
CA ARG A 283 -6.73 -5.24 -3.70
C ARG A 283 -8.20 -5.51 -3.88
N THR A 284 -8.54 -6.76 -4.13
CA THR A 284 -9.90 -7.20 -4.50
C THR A 284 -10.29 -8.44 -3.71
N GLY A 285 -11.53 -8.51 -3.26
CA GLY A 285 -12.02 -9.54 -2.34
C GLY A 285 -13.29 -10.25 -2.83
N THR A 286 -13.46 -11.50 -2.42
CA THR A 286 -14.70 -12.27 -2.59
C THR A 286 -15.70 -12.04 -1.45
N ASP A 287 -15.23 -11.57 -0.29
CA ASP A 287 -16.03 -11.16 0.87
C ASP A 287 -15.61 -9.76 1.40
N ASP A 288 -16.25 -9.29 2.47
CA ASP A 288 -15.99 -8.00 3.12
C ASP A 288 -14.98 -8.07 4.28
N THR A 289 -14.22 -9.18 4.37
CA THR A 289 -13.37 -9.49 5.52
C THR A 289 -11.92 -9.73 5.08
N PRO A 290 -11.10 -8.67 4.89
CA PRO A 290 -9.72 -8.80 4.42
C PRO A 290 -8.73 -9.33 5.46
N LEU A 291 -9.17 -9.57 6.69
CA LEU A 291 -8.35 -10.06 7.80
C LEU A 291 -8.98 -11.29 8.43
N ASN A 292 -8.14 -12.18 8.94
CA ASN A 292 -8.58 -13.41 9.58
C ASN A 292 -9.03 -13.20 11.04
N TYR A 293 -10.29 -13.53 11.34
CA TYR A 293 -10.84 -13.48 12.71
C TYR A 293 -11.12 -14.88 13.23
N GLY A 294 -10.20 -15.42 14.03
CA GLY A 294 -10.28 -16.80 14.54
C GLY A 294 -10.94 -16.90 15.91
N ILE A 295 -11.74 -17.95 16.11
CA ILE A 295 -12.16 -18.39 17.44
C ILE A 295 -11.64 -19.80 17.72
N TRP A 296 -11.35 -20.10 18.98
CA TRP A 296 -10.94 -21.43 19.39
C TRP A 296 -12.09 -22.42 19.20
N VAL A 297 -11.78 -23.57 18.60
CA VAL A 297 -12.68 -24.71 18.55
C VAL A 297 -12.31 -25.64 19.71
N ARG A 298 -13.32 -26.07 20.47
CA ARG A 298 -13.14 -26.99 21.59
C ARG A 298 -13.88 -28.30 21.38
N ASP A 299 -13.34 -29.38 21.88
CA ASP A 299 -14.04 -30.66 21.97
C ASP A 299 -15.04 -30.69 23.14
N SER A 300 -15.70 -31.84 23.34
CA SER A 300 -16.66 -32.07 24.43
C SER A 300 -16.06 -31.99 25.83
N GLU A 301 -14.74 -32.10 25.95
CA GLU A 301 -14.00 -32.04 27.21
C GLU A 301 -13.44 -30.63 27.46
N GLY A 302 -13.67 -29.70 26.54
CA GLY A 302 -13.25 -28.30 26.63
C GLY A 302 -11.82 -28.04 26.16
N GLN A 303 -11.12 -29.04 25.61
CA GLN A 303 -9.77 -28.84 25.06
C GLN A 303 -9.82 -28.15 23.70
N VAL A 304 -8.87 -27.25 23.46
CA VAL A 304 -8.74 -26.58 22.16
C VAL A 304 -8.24 -27.58 21.12
N THR A 305 -9.03 -27.81 20.09
CA THR A 305 -8.71 -28.73 18.98
C THR A 305 -8.35 -28.00 17.69
N GLY A 306 -8.63 -26.69 17.60
CA GLY A 306 -8.28 -25.92 16.42
C GLY A 306 -8.80 -24.49 16.46
N THR A 307 -8.79 -23.86 15.28
CA THR A 307 -9.29 -22.51 15.05
C THR A 307 -10.33 -22.54 13.94
N ARG A 308 -11.37 -21.73 14.07
CA ARG A 308 -12.35 -21.48 13.01
C ARG A 308 -12.42 -19.99 12.74
N PHE A 309 -12.26 -19.60 11.48
CA PHE A 309 -12.44 -18.22 11.06
C PHE A 309 -13.93 -17.88 10.94
N VAL A 310 -14.28 -16.68 11.39
CA VAL A 310 -15.66 -16.18 11.46
C VAL A 310 -15.71 -14.72 11.05
N HIS A 311 -16.90 -14.23 10.70
CA HIS A 311 -17.12 -12.81 10.46
C HIS A 311 -16.77 -11.96 11.73
N PRO A 312 -16.24 -10.73 11.59
CA PRO A 312 -15.86 -9.87 12.73
C PRO A 312 -16.94 -9.72 13.79
N THR A 313 -18.21 -9.56 13.38
CA THR A 313 -19.35 -9.46 14.32
C THR A 313 -19.46 -10.67 15.24
N ALA A 314 -19.24 -11.88 14.70
CA ALA A 314 -19.27 -13.11 15.48
C ALA A 314 -18.04 -13.25 16.38
N TYR A 315 -16.87 -12.83 15.91
CA TYR A 315 -15.63 -12.80 16.71
C TYR A 315 -15.79 -11.89 17.94
N TYR A 316 -16.31 -10.68 17.74
CA TYR A 316 -16.52 -9.70 18.81
C TYR A 316 -17.66 -10.04 19.77
N ALA A 317 -18.58 -10.93 19.37
CA ALA A 317 -19.61 -11.48 20.26
C ALA A 317 -19.06 -12.53 21.26
N GLN A 318 -17.89 -13.14 20.99
CA GLN A 318 -17.30 -14.16 21.88
C GLN A 318 -16.57 -13.54 23.09
N PRO A 319 -16.46 -14.22 24.24
CA PRO A 319 -15.56 -13.81 25.31
C PRO A 319 -14.10 -13.75 24.85
N ARG A 320 -13.28 -12.87 25.45
CA ARG A 320 -11.84 -12.75 25.09
C ARG A 320 -11.07 -14.08 25.19
N THR A 321 -11.48 -14.99 26.07
CA THR A 321 -10.87 -16.31 26.25
C THR A 321 -11.15 -17.29 25.12
N GLU A 322 -12.18 -17.04 24.30
CA GLU A 322 -12.57 -17.90 23.17
C GLU A 322 -12.06 -17.36 21.82
N ARG A 323 -11.43 -16.19 21.82
CA ARG A 323 -10.87 -15.56 20.63
C ARG A 323 -9.42 -15.98 20.46
N THR A 324 -9.00 -16.22 19.21
CA THR A 324 -7.57 -16.21 18.88
C THR A 324 -7.08 -14.76 18.87
N PRO A 325 -5.75 -14.52 18.94
CA PRO A 325 -5.20 -13.24 18.52
C PRO A 325 -5.71 -12.88 17.12
N LEU A 326 -5.88 -11.59 16.85
CA LEU A 326 -6.25 -11.10 15.52
C LEU A 326 -5.26 -11.65 14.48
N GLY A 327 -5.78 -12.30 13.44
CA GLY A 327 -5.01 -12.94 12.38
C GLY A 327 -4.54 -11.95 11.33
N GLY A 328 -3.58 -12.36 10.49
CA GLY A 328 -3.09 -11.57 9.36
C GLY A 328 -4.11 -11.44 8.21
N GLU A 329 -3.63 -11.06 7.04
CA GLU A 329 -4.47 -10.95 5.83
C GLU A 329 -5.18 -12.28 5.50
N ASP A 330 -6.39 -12.20 4.96
CA ASP A 330 -7.15 -13.35 4.45
C ASP A 330 -6.78 -13.61 2.98
N ASP A 331 -5.66 -14.30 2.77
CA ASP A 331 -5.13 -14.60 1.44
C ASP A 331 -6.03 -15.56 0.62
N ASP A 332 -7.01 -16.23 1.27
CA ASP A 332 -7.94 -17.14 0.57
C ASP A 332 -9.02 -16.32 -0.16
N ASN A 333 -9.53 -15.25 0.45
CA ASN A 333 -10.60 -14.42 -0.11
C ASN A 333 -10.10 -13.10 -0.74
N TRP A 334 -8.95 -12.60 -0.31
CA TRP A 334 -8.41 -11.31 -0.74
C TRP A 334 -7.10 -11.46 -1.49
N SER A 335 -6.95 -10.67 -2.55
CA SER A 335 -5.67 -10.58 -3.25
C SER A 335 -4.67 -9.80 -2.39
N PRO A 336 -3.36 -10.01 -2.57
CA PRO A 336 -2.36 -9.07 -2.07
C PRO A 336 -2.58 -7.68 -2.71
N TRP A 337 -1.95 -6.67 -2.11
CA TRP A 337 -1.91 -5.32 -2.68
C TRP A 337 -1.14 -5.30 -4.00
N ASN A 338 -1.82 -4.91 -5.07
CA ASN A 338 -1.24 -4.73 -6.40
C ASN A 338 -0.99 -3.24 -6.65
N LYS A 339 0.21 -2.88 -7.12
CA LYS A 339 0.49 -1.52 -7.59
C LYS A 339 -0.33 -1.25 -8.85
N VAL A 340 -0.90 -0.04 -8.93
CA VAL A 340 -1.64 0.43 -10.09
C VAL A 340 -0.95 1.65 -10.67
N GLU A 341 -0.91 1.74 -11.99
CA GLU A 341 -0.38 2.89 -12.73
C GLU A 341 -1.53 3.78 -13.24
N ASN A 342 -1.30 5.09 -13.31
CA ASN A 342 -2.34 6.06 -13.60
C ASN A 342 -2.85 5.92 -15.04
N GLY A 343 -4.13 5.57 -15.20
CA GLY A 343 -4.77 5.37 -16.50
C GLY A 343 -4.53 3.99 -17.12
N GLU A 344 -3.85 3.08 -16.42
CA GLU A 344 -3.63 1.70 -16.87
C GLU A 344 -4.62 0.71 -16.26
N LEU A 345 -4.80 -0.44 -16.92
CA LEU A 345 -5.60 -1.55 -16.40
C LEU A 345 -4.89 -2.25 -15.25
N THR A 346 -5.62 -2.48 -14.16
CA THR A 346 -5.13 -3.22 -13.00
C THR A 346 -4.67 -4.64 -13.36
N THR A 347 -3.71 -5.14 -12.60
CA THR A 347 -3.32 -6.55 -12.58
C THR A 347 -3.93 -7.30 -11.40
N ALA A 348 -4.67 -6.60 -10.52
CA ALA A 348 -5.40 -7.24 -9.44
C ALA A 348 -6.41 -8.26 -10.00
N PRO A 349 -6.65 -9.39 -9.32
CA PRO A 349 -7.61 -10.38 -9.76
C PRO A 349 -9.04 -9.81 -9.89
N VAL A 350 -9.52 -9.69 -11.12
CA VAL A 350 -10.89 -9.29 -11.46
C VAL A 350 -11.51 -10.32 -12.41
N PRO A 351 -12.83 -10.55 -12.35
CA PRO A 351 -13.82 -9.83 -11.56
C PRO A 351 -13.98 -10.35 -10.13
N ARG A 352 -14.20 -9.42 -9.20
CA ARG A 352 -14.48 -9.68 -7.78
C ARG A 352 -15.51 -8.68 -7.27
N ARG A 353 -16.14 -8.98 -6.13
CA ARG A 353 -17.25 -8.17 -5.58
C ARG A 353 -16.76 -6.98 -4.75
N TYR A 354 -15.62 -7.11 -4.10
CA TYR A 354 -15.09 -6.09 -3.21
C TYR A 354 -13.77 -5.55 -3.71
N VAL A 355 -13.52 -4.27 -3.44
CA VAL A 355 -12.28 -3.59 -3.75
C VAL A 355 -11.85 -2.70 -2.59
N GLN A 356 -10.54 -2.53 -2.44
CA GLN A 356 -9.97 -1.54 -1.54
C GLN A 356 -8.77 -0.86 -2.18
N PHE A 357 -8.62 0.43 -1.92
CA PHE A 357 -7.51 1.25 -2.38
C PHE A 357 -6.61 1.66 -1.22
N ARG A 358 -5.32 1.77 -1.52
CA ARG A 358 -4.30 2.30 -0.62
C ARG A 358 -3.48 3.33 -1.37
N LEU A 359 -3.38 4.53 -0.81
CA LEU A 359 -2.52 5.60 -1.31
C LEU A 359 -1.38 5.78 -0.32
N GLU A 360 -0.16 5.64 -0.80
CA GLU A 360 1.06 5.76 -0.01
C GLU A 360 1.84 6.95 -0.50
N PHE A 361 2.02 7.91 0.39
CA PHE A 361 2.76 9.12 0.15
C PHE A 361 4.16 8.98 0.74
N ALA A 362 5.15 9.41 -0.01
CA ALA A 362 6.51 9.54 0.46
C ALA A 362 7.05 10.92 0.05
N GLY A 363 7.79 11.57 0.94
CA GLY A 363 8.36 12.88 0.72
C GLY A 363 9.33 13.32 1.81
N ASP A 364 9.65 14.61 1.78
CA ASP A 364 10.52 15.28 2.74
C ASP A 364 9.74 16.35 3.52
N LEU A 365 10.40 16.95 4.51
CA LEU A 365 9.82 17.89 5.46
C LEU A 365 9.02 19.04 4.80
N PHE A 366 9.44 19.48 3.61
CA PHE A 366 8.79 20.58 2.88
C PHE A 366 8.44 20.22 1.43
N ARG A 367 8.43 18.92 1.08
CA ARG A 367 8.14 18.44 -0.28
C ARG A 367 7.26 17.20 -0.22
N THR A 368 6.09 17.25 -0.86
CA THR A 368 5.12 16.16 -0.77
C THR A 368 4.22 16.09 -2.00
N ARG A 369 3.35 15.07 -2.05
CA ARG A 369 2.24 14.97 -3.00
C ARG A 369 0.91 15.26 -2.30
N ALA A 370 0.02 15.91 -3.03
CA ALA A 370 -1.38 16.02 -2.68
C ALA A 370 -2.23 15.38 -3.77
N VAL A 371 -3.31 14.70 -3.40
CA VAL A 371 -4.23 14.04 -4.34
C VAL A 371 -5.61 14.67 -4.21
N ASP A 372 -6.16 15.10 -5.35
CA ASP A 372 -7.51 15.66 -5.46
C ASP A 372 -8.55 14.55 -5.47
N GLN A 373 -8.40 13.62 -6.41
CA GLN A 373 -9.38 12.57 -6.66
C GLN A 373 -8.74 11.29 -7.18
N LEU A 374 -9.39 10.16 -6.91
CA LEU A 374 -9.21 8.88 -7.57
C LEU A 374 -10.55 8.45 -8.17
N ALA A 375 -10.55 8.16 -9.47
CA ALA A 375 -11.73 7.79 -10.22
C ALA A 375 -11.53 6.50 -11.01
N PHE A 376 -12.58 5.71 -11.12
CA PHE A 376 -12.61 4.52 -11.96
C PHE A 376 -14.06 4.22 -12.38
N GLU A 377 -14.19 3.37 -13.39
CA GLU A 377 -15.49 2.86 -13.83
C GLU A 377 -15.53 1.34 -13.64
N TYR A 378 -16.71 0.80 -13.36
CA TYR A 378 -16.90 -0.64 -13.26
C TYR A 378 -18.20 -1.10 -13.94
N LEU A 379 -18.25 -2.40 -14.24
CA LEU A 379 -19.39 -3.05 -14.88
C LEU A 379 -19.87 -4.25 -14.07
N VAL A 380 -21.18 -4.26 -13.79
CA VAL A 380 -21.92 -5.40 -13.26
C VAL A 380 -23.09 -5.68 -14.22
N PRO A 381 -23.29 -6.92 -14.71
CA PRO A 381 -22.37 -8.06 -14.61
C PRO A 381 -21.02 -7.79 -15.31
N PRO A 382 -19.95 -8.57 -15.01
CA PRO A 382 -18.63 -8.35 -15.58
C PRO A 382 -18.62 -8.73 -17.07
N ILE A 383 -17.61 -8.30 -17.84
CA ILE A 383 -17.44 -8.73 -19.24
C ILE A 383 -17.31 -10.26 -19.31
N ALA A 384 -16.52 -10.85 -18.42
CA ALA A 384 -16.40 -12.30 -18.24
C ALA A 384 -15.82 -12.61 -16.85
N ASP A 385 -16.08 -13.80 -16.32
CA ASP A 385 -15.46 -14.27 -15.08
C ASP A 385 -14.01 -14.75 -15.30
N GLY A 386 -13.70 -15.18 -16.52
CA GLY A 386 -12.33 -15.48 -16.94
C GLY A 386 -12.15 -15.32 -18.45
N LEU A 387 -10.96 -14.91 -18.87
CA LEU A 387 -10.59 -14.74 -20.27
C LEU A 387 -9.20 -15.32 -20.48
N LEU A 388 -9.13 -16.61 -20.81
CA LEU A 388 -7.88 -17.30 -21.05
C LEU A 388 -7.47 -17.14 -22.51
N ALA A 389 -6.24 -16.69 -22.74
CA ALA A 389 -5.72 -16.46 -24.07
C ALA A 389 -4.32 -17.05 -24.24
N GLU A 390 -4.03 -17.44 -25.48
CA GLU A 390 -2.72 -17.94 -25.87
C GLU A 390 -2.42 -17.71 -27.34
N VAL A 391 -1.12 -17.72 -27.63
CA VAL A 391 -0.56 -17.61 -28.99
C VAL A 391 0.20 -18.88 -29.35
N TYR A 392 0.13 -19.27 -30.63
CA TYR A 392 0.85 -20.42 -31.18
C TYR A 392 1.38 -20.14 -32.59
N PRO A 393 2.60 -20.56 -32.96
CA PRO A 393 3.57 -21.29 -32.13
C PRO A 393 4.23 -20.37 -31.09
N ARG A 394 4.70 -20.96 -29.99
CA ARG A 394 5.41 -20.25 -28.90
C ARG A 394 6.93 -20.18 -29.11
N LEU A 395 7.38 -20.60 -30.29
CA LEU A 395 8.76 -20.55 -30.74
C LEU A 395 8.76 -20.12 -32.21
N ALA A 396 9.40 -18.99 -32.51
CA ALA A 396 9.50 -18.47 -33.88
C ALA A 396 10.88 -17.84 -34.13
N GLU A 397 11.34 -17.87 -35.38
CA GLU A 397 12.61 -17.24 -35.75
C GLU A 397 12.48 -15.72 -35.75
N ALA A 398 13.35 -15.03 -35.00
CA ALA A 398 13.40 -13.56 -35.01
C ALA A 398 13.90 -13.03 -36.35
N GLU A 399 13.50 -11.79 -36.63
CA GLU A 399 13.84 -10.99 -37.82
C GLU A 399 13.33 -11.58 -39.15
N GLN A 400 12.32 -12.45 -39.08
CA GLN A 400 11.69 -13.06 -40.24
C GLN A 400 10.16 -12.87 -40.21
N PRO A 401 9.48 -12.96 -41.36
CA PRO A 401 8.03 -13.04 -41.39
C PRO A 401 7.53 -14.25 -40.59
N ALA A 402 6.48 -14.06 -39.80
CA ALA A 402 5.90 -15.11 -38.98
C ALA A 402 4.37 -15.02 -38.94
N SER A 403 3.72 -16.18 -38.86
CA SER A 403 2.26 -16.31 -38.70
C SER A 403 1.96 -16.91 -37.34
N PHE A 404 1.01 -16.33 -36.64
CA PHE A 404 0.59 -16.78 -35.31
C PHE A 404 -0.91 -17.04 -35.28
N ARG A 405 -1.31 -18.13 -34.64
CA ARG A 405 -2.69 -18.40 -34.22
C ARG A 405 -2.88 -17.83 -32.82
N TYR A 406 -4.05 -17.23 -32.60
CA TYR A 406 -4.46 -16.68 -31.32
C TYR A 406 -5.78 -17.34 -30.92
N ALA A 407 -5.89 -17.76 -29.67
CA ALA A 407 -7.11 -18.30 -29.10
C ALA A 407 -7.50 -17.51 -27.85
N LEU A 408 -8.80 -17.31 -27.67
CA LEU A 408 -9.40 -16.68 -26.49
C LEU A 408 -10.63 -17.48 -26.08
N ARG A 409 -10.60 -18.00 -24.85
CA ARG A 409 -11.72 -18.72 -24.23
C ARG A 409 -12.35 -17.88 -23.14
N LEU A 410 -13.67 -17.67 -23.24
CA LEU A 410 -14.47 -17.05 -22.20
C LEU A 410 -14.89 -18.08 -21.15
N ALA A 411 -14.79 -17.71 -19.87
CA ALA A 411 -15.40 -18.41 -18.76
C ALA A 411 -16.47 -17.53 -18.10
N ALA A 412 -17.63 -18.11 -17.80
CA ALA A 412 -18.73 -17.45 -17.12
C ALA A 412 -19.34 -18.38 -16.05
N ASP A 413 -19.21 -17.97 -14.80
CA ASP A 413 -19.79 -18.64 -13.61
C ASP A 413 -21.18 -18.08 -13.28
N GLY A 414 -21.74 -17.26 -14.16
CA GLY A 414 -23.05 -16.61 -14.01
C GLY A 414 -23.32 -15.66 -15.18
N PRO A 415 -24.25 -14.70 -15.03
CA PRO A 415 -24.47 -13.67 -16.04
C PRO A 415 -23.19 -12.89 -16.30
N VAL A 416 -22.82 -12.75 -17.56
CA VAL A 416 -21.69 -11.92 -18.01
C VAL A 416 -22.16 -11.04 -19.15
N ARG A 417 -21.63 -9.82 -19.25
CA ARG A 417 -21.98 -8.86 -20.29
C ARG A 417 -21.42 -9.23 -21.66
N GLY A 418 -20.35 -10.04 -21.69
CA GLY A 418 -19.67 -10.43 -22.92
C GLY A 418 -18.91 -9.29 -23.59
N TYR A 419 -18.27 -9.60 -24.71
CA TYR A 419 -17.45 -8.67 -25.47
C TYR A 419 -17.71 -8.77 -26.98
N ASP A 420 -17.54 -7.66 -27.67
CA ASP A 420 -17.71 -7.53 -29.13
C ASP A 420 -16.50 -6.84 -29.79
N ARG A 421 -15.47 -6.55 -28.98
CA ARG A 421 -14.19 -5.98 -29.43
C ARG A 421 -13.01 -6.65 -28.74
N LEU A 422 -11.93 -6.84 -29.49
CA LEU A 422 -10.65 -7.36 -29.03
C LEU A 422 -9.53 -6.45 -29.50
N ALA A 423 -8.64 -6.06 -28.59
CA ALA A 423 -7.36 -5.43 -28.92
C ALA A 423 -6.22 -6.36 -28.50
N VAL A 424 -5.25 -6.54 -29.38
CA VAL A 424 -4.03 -7.32 -29.13
C VAL A 424 -2.82 -6.44 -29.40
N ASP A 425 -1.92 -6.38 -28.42
CA ASP A 425 -0.67 -5.65 -28.50
C ASP A 425 0.34 -6.45 -29.34
N THR A 426 1.09 -5.76 -30.19
CA THR A 426 2.12 -6.36 -31.06
C THR A 426 3.38 -5.48 -31.05
N ASN A 427 4.52 -6.03 -31.46
CA ASN A 427 5.78 -5.28 -31.61
C ASN A 427 6.09 -4.93 -33.08
N GLY A 428 5.05 -4.80 -33.88
CA GLY A 428 5.09 -4.47 -35.30
C GLY A 428 3.69 -4.52 -35.93
N GLU A 429 3.52 -3.79 -37.02
CA GLU A 429 2.26 -3.77 -37.79
C GLU A 429 1.98 -5.15 -38.38
N VAL A 430 0.76 -5.67 -38.14
CA VAL A 430 0.30 -6.91 -38.76
C VAL A 430 -0.07 -6.65 -40.23
N THR A 431 0.33 -7.55 -41.13
CA THR A 431 0.03 -7.42 -42.57
C THR A 431 -1.28 -8.08 -42.97
N ALA A 432 -1.74 -9.05 -42.20
CA ALA A 432 -3.02 -9.70 -42.41
C ALA A 432 -3.57 -10.31 -41.12
N ILE A 433 -4.90 -10.28 -41.01
CA ILE A 433 -5.68 -11.01 -40.01
C ILE A 433 -6.65 -11.90 -40.80
N ARG A 434 -6.73 -13.18 -40.45
CA ARG A 434 -7.38 -14.21 -41.26
C ARG A 434 -8.05 -15.26 -40.39
N LYS A 435 -9.06 -15.92 -40.94
CA LYS A 435 -9.71 -17.11 -40.35
C LYS A 435 -10.27 -16.87 -38.93
N LEU A 436 -10.90 -15.73 -38.68
CA LEU A 436 -11.62 -15.53 -37.42
C LEU A 436 -12.77 -16.55 -37.34
N ARG A 437 -12.82 -17.27 -36.22
CA ARG A 437 -13.79 -18.33 -35.95
C ARG A 437 -14.28 -18.25 -34.51
N LEU A 438 -15.56 -18.54 -34.32
CA LEU A 438 -16.17 -18.77 -33.01
C LEU A 438 -16.64 -20.21 -32.96
N ASP A 439 -16.14 -20.99 -31.99
CA ASP A 439 -16.45 -22.41 -31.82
C ASP A 439 -16.24 -23.22 -33.11
N GLY A 440 -15.19 -22.88 -33.86
CA GLY A 440 -14.84 -23.51 -35.14
C GLY A 440 -15.61 -23.01 -36.37
N VAL A 441 -16.65 -22.19 -36.19
CA VAL A 441 -17.45 -21.61 -37.28
C VAL A 441 -16.90 -20.24 -37.66
N ALA A 442 -16.83 -19.93 -38.97
CA ALA A 442 -16.36 -18.63 -39.43
C ALA A 442 -17.23 -17.49 -38.84
N LEU A 443 -16.56 -16.45 -38.33
CA LEU A 443 -17.20 -15.28 -37.74
C LEU A 443 -16.85 -14.04 -38.57
N ASP A 444 -17.86 -13.26 -38.93
CA ASP A 444 -17.66 -11.96 -39.58
C ASP A 444 -17.06 -10.96 -38.60
N TYR A 445 -16.12 -10.15 -39.09
CA TYR A 445 -15.44 -9.13 -38.30
C TYR A 445 -14.98 -7.97 -39.16
N GLU A 446 -14.72 -6.86 -38.49
CA GLU A 446 -14.09 -5.69 -39.10
C GLU A 446 -12.84 -5.34 -38.29
N VAL A 447 -11.81 -4.87 -38.98
CA VAL A 447 -10.58 -4.39 -38.35
C VAL A 447 -10.80 -2.93 -37.96
N ASP A 448 -10.76 -2.63 -36.67
CA ASP A 448 -10.86 -1.27 -36.15
C ASP A 448 -9.61 -0.45 -36.43
N TYR A 449 -8.43 -1.05 -36.21
CA TYR A 449 -7.14 -0.43 -36.47
C TYR A 449 -6.03 -1.47 -36.60
N ILE A 450 -4.97 -1.09 -37.30
CA ILE A 450 -3.65 -1.73 -37.30
C ILE A 450 -2.63 -0.62 -37.04
N ARG A 451 -1.72 -0.85 -36.10
CA ARG A 451 -0.67 0.08 -35.66
C ARG A 451 0.61 -0.70 -35.36
N GLU A 452 1.72 0.00 -35.21
CA GLU A 452 3.00 -0.62 -34.84
C GLU A 452 2.94 -1.35 -33.48
N ASP A 453 2.09 -0.88 -32.58
CA ASP A 453 1.93 -1.37 -31.21
C ASP A 453 0.75 -2.35 -31.01
N GLY A 454 -0.04 -2.62 -32.05
CA GLY A 454 -1.15 -3.57 -31.96
C GLY A 454 -2.22 -3.44 -33.03
N PHE A 455 -3.26 -4.26 -32.91
CA PHE A 455 -4.45 -4.22 -33.77
C PHE A 455 -5.74 -4.39 -32.95
N GLY A 456 -6.85 -3.92 -33.52
CA GLY A 456 -8.18 -4.01 -32.94
C GLY A 456 -9.18 -4.66 -33.88
N LEU A 457 -10.03 -5.53 -33.35
CA LEU A 457 -11.09 -6.23 -34.06
C LEU A 457 -12.45 -5.91 -33.43
N ARG A 458 -13.48 -5.79 -34.27
CA ARG A 458 -14.90 -5.78 -33.87
C ARG A 458 -15.64 -6.94 -34.53
N PHE A 459 -16.57 -7.56 -33.80
CA PHE A 459 -17.35 -8.71 -34.25
C PHE A 459 -18.68 -8.79 -33.46
N PRO A 460 -19.64 -9.66 -33.83
CA PRO A 460 -20.86 -9.86 -33.04
C PRO A 460 -20.57 -10.25 -31.57
N LEU A 461 -21.46 -9.87 -30.65
CA LEU A 461 -21.31 -10.10 -29.21
C LEU A 461 -21.04 -11.59 -28.86
N ILE A 462 -20.03 -11.81 -28.02
CA ILE A 462 -19.66 -13.11 -27.44
C ILE A 462 -19.86 -13.05 -25.92
N ASP A 463 -20.81 -13.84 -25.41
CA ASP A 463 -21.24 -13.82 -24.01
C ASP A 463 -21.51 -15.22 -23.41
N ARG A 464 -21.26 -16.29 -24.18
CA ARG A 464 -21.51 -17.67 -23.76
C ARG A 464 -20.31 -18.28 -23.06
N ASP A 465 -20.56 -18.97 -21.95
CA ASP A 465 -19.54 -19.79 -21.28
C ASP A 465 -18.88 -20.78 -22.25
N GLY A 466 -17.56 -20.91 -22.14
CA GLY A 466 -16.73 -21.78 -22.97
C GLY A 466 -16.54 -21.33 -24.42
N ALA A 467 -17.11 -20.19 -24.84
CA ALA A 467 -16.97 -19.69 -26.20
C ALA A 467 -15.49 -19.49 -26.56
N LEU A 468 -15.08 -20.07 -27.69
CA LEU A 468 -13.71 -20.08 -28.17
C LEU A 468 -13.58 -19.24 -29.44
N LEU A 469 -12.92 -18.09 -29.32
CA LEU A 469 -12.54 -17.25 -30.45
C LEU A 469 -11.14 -17.65 -30.93
N GLU A 470 -10.99 -17.95 -32.22
CA GLU A 470 -9.70 -18.27 -32.85
C GLU A 470 -9.47 -17.42 -34.09
N PHE A 471 -8.24 -16.99 -34.32
CA PHE A 471 -7.83 -16.38 -35.60
C PHE A 471 -6.33 -16.55 -35.86
N THR A 472 -5.90 -16.14 -37.05
CA THR A 472 -4.49 -16.09 -37.45
C THR A 472 -4.12 -14.67 -37.82
N PHE A 473 -2.95 -14.21 -37.40
CA PHE A 473 -2.38 -12.94 -37.84
C PHE A 473 -0.95 -13.11 -38.32
N ASP A 474 -0.53 -12.24 -39.24
CA ASP A 474 0.78 -12.30 -39.89
C ASP A 474 1.60 -11.05 -39.53
N LEU A 475 2.84 -11.26 -39.10
CA LEU A 475 3.83 -10.21 -38.89
C LEU A 475 4.86 -10.24 -40.02
N PRO A 476 5.20 -9.07 -40.61
CA PRO A 476 6.23 -9.00 -41.65
C PRO A 476 7.62 -9.28 -41.08
N ILE A 477 7.85 -8.92 -39.82
CA ILE A 477 9.09 -9.18 -39.09
C ILE A 477 8.73 -9.46 -37.62
N PHE A 478 9.01 -10.67 -37.15
CA PHE A 478 8.89 -11.03 -35.74
C PHE A 478 10.12 -10.56 -34.94
N ARG A 479 9.90 -9.85 -33.83
CA ARG A 479 10.98 -9.40 -32.93
C ARG A 479 11.05 -10.26 -31.68
N PHE A 480 12.27 -10.55 -31.21
CA PHE A 480 12.48 -11.26 -29.95
C PHE A 480 11.83 -10.52 -28.78
N GLY A 481 11.31 -11.28 -27.81
CA GLY A 481 10.75 -10.71 -26.58
C GLY A 481 9.33 -10.20 -26.73
N THR A 482 8.61 -10.62 -27.77
CA THR A 482 7.23 -10.18 -28.01
C THR A 482 6.24 -10.97 -27.16
N THR A 483 5.43 -10.22 -26.41
CA THR A 483 4.26 -10.73 -25.70
C THR A 483 3.02 -10.15 -26.36
N PHE A 484 2.12 -11.00 -26.83
CA PHE A 484 0.86 -10.62 -27.45
C PHE A 484 -0.24 -10.44 -26.39
N SER A 485 -0.03 -9.50 -25.46
CA SER A 485 -1.05 -9.12 -24.49
C SER A 485 -2.30 -8.62 -25.18
N GLY A 486 -3.44 -8.71 -24.52
CA GLY A 486 -4.68 -8.19 -25.08
C GLY A 486 -5.69 -7.78 -24.03
N ARG A 487 -6.71 -7.10 -24.51
CA ARG A 487 -7.90 -6.77 -23.74
C ARG A 487 -9.13 -6.86 -24.63
N VAL A 488 -10.25 -7.21 -24.03
CA VAL A 488 -11.57 -7.13 -24.68
C VAL A 488 -12.36 -5.98 -24.09
N SER A 489 -13.33 -5.50 -24.86
CA SER A 489 -14.29 -4.50 -24.38
C SER A 489 -15.68 -4.80 -24.93
N ASN A 490 -16.68 -4.28 -24.24
CA ASN A 490 -18.06 -4.24 -24.73
C ASN A 490 -18.32 -2.85 -25.29
N SER A 491 -18.83 -2.75 -26.52
CA SER A 491 -19.10 -1.46 -27.18
C SER A 491 -20.08 -0.56 -26.44
N GLN A 492 -20.93 -1.12 -25.59
CA GLN A 492 -21.85 -0.34 -24.73
C GLN A 492 -21.16 0.25 -23.50
N ALA A 493 -19.92 -0.17 -23.21
CA ALA A 493 -19.12 0.31 -22.08
C ALA A 493 -17.61 0.28 -22.39
N PRO A 494 -17.14 1.07 -23.38
CA PRO A 494 -15.75 1.02 -23.86
C PRO A 494 -14.72 1.49 -22.82
N GLY A 495 -15.14 2.21 -21.77
CA GLY A 495 -14.29 2.69 -20.68
C GLY A 495 -13.83 1.61 -19.69
N VAL A 496 -14.42 0.41 -19.74
CA VAL A 496 -14.17 -0.68 -18.80
C VAL A 496 -13.70 -1.94 -19.54
N PRO A 497 -12.53 -1.93 -20.20
CA PRO A 497 -11.98 -3.13 -20.84
C PRO A 497 -11.52 -4.16 -19.80
N GLN A 498 -11.50 -5.44 -20.17
CA GLN A 498 -10.97 -6.53 -19.34
C GLN A 498 -9.70 -7.12 -19.99
N ARG A 499 -8.65 -7.25 -19.19
CA ARG A 499 -7.36 -7.83 -19.61
C ARG A 499 -7.49 -9.34 -19.85
N LEU A 500 -6.77 -9.85 -20.85
CA LEU A 500 -6.64 -11.28 -21.11
C LEU A 500 -5.59 -11.91 -20.19
N ALA A 501 -5.91 -13.08 -19.64
CA ALA A 501 -5.00 -13.88 -18.83
C ALA A 501 -4.28 -14.92 -19.71
N PRO A 502 -2.95 -15.09 -19.60
CA PRO A 502 -2.25 -16.14 -20.32
C PRO A 502 -2.67 -17.52 -19.80
N GLY A 503 -2.94 -18.47 -20.71
CA GLY A 503 -3.18 -19.87 -20.33
C GLY A 503 -3.69 -20.72 -21.48
N ASN A 504 -3.89 -22.01 -21.22
CA ASN A 504 -4.34 -22.99 -22.22
C ASN A 504 -5.83 -22.75 -22.56
N ALA A 505 -6.08 -22.08 -23.69
CA ALA A 505 -7.40 -21.77 -24.21
C ALA A 505 -7.87 -22.81 -25.25
N THR A 506 -6.98 -23.59 -25.87
CA THR A 506 -7.28 -24.66 -26.82
C THR A 506 -6.06 -25.55 -27.07
N VAL A 507 -6.24 -26.61 -27.85
CA VAL A 507 -5.14 -27.44 -28.36
C VAL A 507 -4.95 -27.13 -29.84
N PHE A 508 -3.88 -26.43 -30.19
CA PHE A 508 -3.66 -25.98 -31.56
C PHE A 508 -3.14 -27.10 -32.48
N ALA A 509 -2.39 -28.06 -31.93
CA ALA A 509 -1.76 -29.16 -32.65
C ALA A 509 -1.57 -30.40 -31.75
N PRO A 510 -1.37 -31.62 -32.30
CA PRO A 510 -1.17 -32.83 -31.50
C PRO A 510 0.06 -32.80 -30.59
N ASP A 511 1.08 -32.02 -30.94
CA ASP A 511 2.32 -31.81 -30.19
C ASP A 511 2.28 -30.55 -29.30
N ASP A 512 1.11 -29.93 -29.16
CA ASP A 512 0.90 -28.76 -28.31
C ASP A 512 0.92 -29.14 -26.83
N ILE A 513 1.86 -28.56 -26.08
CA ILE A 513 2.05 -28.80 -24.66
C ILE A 513 1.31 -27.72 -23.88
N GLY A 514 0.22 -28.09 -23.21
CA GLY A 514 -0.67 -27.16 -22.50
C GLY A 514 0.02 -26.37 -21.39
N GLU A 515 1.04 -26.93 -20.74
CA GLU A 515 1.80 -26.29 -19.66
C GLU A 515 2.67 -25.12 -20.14
N LEU A 516 2.93 -25.03 -21.45
CA LEU A 516 3.70 -23.94 -22.04
C LEU A 516 2.80 -22.78 -22.53
N SER A 517 1.48 -22.87 -22.33
CA SER A 517 0.51 -21.94 -22.91
C SER A 517 0.64 -20.54 -22.33
N GLY A 518 0.49 -19.55 -23.19
CA GLY A 518 0.64 -18.16 -22.81
C GLY A 518 0.72 -17.25 -24.02
N LEU A 519 1.04 -15.99 -23.75
CA LEU A 519 1.04 -14.92 -24.75
C LEU A 519 2.45 -14.55 -25.23
N PHE A 520 3.49 -15.21 -24.70
CA PHE A 520 4.89 -14.95 -25.02
C PHE A 520 5.38 -15.89 -26.11
N VAL A 521 6.14 -15.35 -27.08
CA VAL A 521 6.81 -16.13 -28.11
C VAL A 521 8.33 -16.06 -27.94
N ALA A 522 8.95 -17.22 -27.73
CA ALA A 522 10.39 -17.36 -27.61
C ALA A 522 11.07 -17.45 -28.99
N ILE A 523 12.39 -17.28 -29.01
CA ILE A 523 13.22 -17.53 -30.20
C ILE A 523 14.07 -18.80 -30.01
N PRO A 524 14.44 -19.50 -31.10
CA PRO A 524 15.35 -20.63 -31.04
C PRO A 524 16.67 -20.30 -30.34
N LYS A 525 17.18 -21.27 -29.57
CA LYS A 525 18.48 -21.13 -28.85
C LYS A 525 19.65 -20.73 -29.76
N LYS A 526 19.60 -21.10 -31.05
CA LYS A 526 20.62 -20.72 -32.04
C LYS A 526 20.66 -19.21 -32.30
N GLN A 527 19.54 -18.49 -32.14
CA GLN A 527 19.43 -17.04 -32.30
C GLN A 527 19.65 -16.27 -30.99
N LEU A 528 19.61 -16.94 -29.83
CA LEU A 528 19.87 -16.33 -28.53
C LEU A 528 21.32 -15.84 -28.35
N GLY A 529 22.26 -16.20 -29.24
CA GLY A 529 23.67 -15.82 -29.11
C GLY A 529 24.30 -16.23 -27.77
N LYS A 530 25.43 -15.64 -27.39
CA LYS A 530 25.95 -15.71 -26.01
C LYS A 530 25.30 -14.58 -25.18
N LEU A 531 24.11 -14.82 -24.62
CA LEU A 531 23.42 -13.85 -23.75
C LEU A 531 24.23 -13.44 -22.52
N VAL A 532 25.06 -14.36 -22.01
CA VAL A 532 26.05 -14.06 -20.97
C VAL A 532 27.41 -13.94 -21.63
N GLY A 533 28.00 -12.76 -21.57
CA GLY A 533 29.39 -12.54 -21.95
C GLY A 533 30.36 -13.20 -20.97
N LYS A 534 31.60 -12.73 -20.92
CA LYS A 534 32.64 -13.32 -20.07
C LYS A 534 32.24 -13.19 -18.60
N ILE A 535 31.95 -14.33 -17.95
CA ILE A 535 31.84 -14.39 -16.50
C ILE A 535 33.25 -14.20 -15.93
N VAL A 536 33.49 -13.09 -15.24
CA VAL A 536 34.76 -12.85 -14.54
C VAL A 536 34.50 -13.05 -13.06
N VAL A 537 35.16 -14.07 -12.52
CA VAL A 537 35.28 -14.30 -11.08
C VAL A 537 36.67 -13.81 -10.69
N PRO A 538 36.83 -12.57 -10.18
CA PRO A 538 38.14 -12.01 -9.85
C PRO A 538 38.82 -12.76 -8.70
N ARG A 539 38.07 -13.45 -7.84
CA ARG A 539 38.59 -14.23 -6.72
C ARG A 539 37.96 -15.62 -6.70
N ARG A 540 38.79 -16.66 -6.89
CA ARG A 540 38.34 -18.07 -6.97
C ARG A 540 38.29 -18.79 -5.61
N VAL A 541 38.66 -18.10 -4.54
CA VAL A 541 38.70 -18.64 -3.18
C VAL A 541 37.67 -17.87 -2.36
N PHE A 542 36.76 -18.59 -1.73
CA PHE A 542 35.71 -18.09 -0.85
C PHE A 542 35.86 -18.81 0.49
N THR A 543 36.07 -18.05 1.56
CA THR A 543 36.33 -18.55 2.91
C THR A 543 35.52 -17.73 3.90
N PRO A 544 34.21 -17.98 4.05
CA PRO A 544 33.34 -17.22 4.93
C PRO A 544 33.56 -17.62 6.39
N ASN A 545 34.66 -17.15 6.99
CA ASN A 545 35.04 -17.40 8.38
C ASN A 545 34.99 -16.13 9.25
N GLY A 546 34.59 -14.98 8.68
CA GLY A 546 34.42 -13.71 9.39
C GLY A 546 35.72 -12.98 9.69
N ASP A 547 36.82 -13.30 9.01
CA ASP A 547 38.13 -12.67 9.18
C ASP A 547 38.35 -11.43 8.28
N GLY A 548 37.34 -11.08 7.48
CA GLY A 548 37.37 -9.97 6.52
C GLY A 548 38.02 -10.32 5.18
N ALA A 549 38.57 -11.53 5.00
CA ALA A 549 39.25 -11.97 3.80
C ALA A 549 38.46 -13.08 3.07
N ASN A 550 38.00 -12.77 1.85
CA ASN A 550 37.18 -13.68 1.02
C ASN A 550 35.87 -14.15 1.69
N ASP A 551 35.34 -13.36 2.63
CA ASP A 551 34.01 -13.53 3.21
C ASP A 551 32.88 -13.16 2.22
N THR A 552 33.21 -12.49 1.12
CA THR A 552 32.27 -12.06 0.08
C THR A 552 32.69 -12.61 -1.30
N PHE A 553 31.70 -13.02 -2.09
CA PHE A 553 31.89 -13.51 -3.44
C PHE A 553 31.36 -12.49 -4.46
N GLU A 554 32.23 -11.98 -5.32
CA GLU A 554 31.86 -11.04 -6.38
C GLU A 554 31.85 -11.72 -7.74
N LEU A 555 30.73 -11.59 -8.46
CA LEU A 555 30.54 -12.12 -9.80
C LEU A 555 30.31 -10.97 -10.80
N PHE A 556 31.10 -10.92 -11.86
CA PHE A 556 30.91 -9.95 -12.95
C PHE A 556 30.37 -10.66 -14.19
N LEU A 557 29.22 -10.20 -14.67
CA LEU A 557 28.52 -10.76 -15.83
C LEU A 557 28.25 -9.67 -16.86
N THR A 558 28.70 -9.85 -18.10
CA THR A 558 28.29 -8.97 -19.22
C THR A 558 26.97 -9.47 -19.77
N TYR A 559 25.99 -8.59 -19.93
CA TYR A 559 24.79 -8.89 -20.72
C TYR A 559 24.82 -8.08 -22.02
N CYS A 560 24.61 -8.74 -23.16
CA CYS A 560 24.45 -8.06 -24.44
C CYS A 560 23.02 -8.23 -24.91
N ASN A 561 22.27 -7.13 -25.00
CA ASN A 561 21.01 -7.10 -25.76
C ASN A 561 21.33 -6.89 -27.25
N CYS A 562 20.62 -7.56 -28.15
CA CYS A 562 20.93 -7.56 -29.59
C CYS A 562 20.57 -6.24 -30.32
N SER A 563 20.31 -5.16 -29.59
CA SER A 563 20.20 -3.82 -30.16
C SER A 563 20.92 -2.79 -29.28
N SER A 564 22.06 -2.30 -29.79
CA SER A 564 22.82 -1.11 -29.36
C SER A 564 23.65 -1.14 -28.05
N ARG A 565 24.96 -0.87 -28.21
CA ARG A 565 26.04 -0.48 -27.26
C ARG A 565 26.04 -1.06 -25.84
N CYS A 566 27.08 -1.84 -25.54
CA CYS A 566 27.48 -2.24 -24.19
C CYS A 566 27.57 -1.01 -23.24
N ARG A 567 26.70 -0.96 -22.23
CA ARG A 567 26.87 -0.11 -21.04
C ARG A 567 26.98 -1.01 -19.80
N TRP A 568 27.87 -0.64 -18.90
CA TRP A 568 28.14 -1.27 -17.61
C TRP A 568 28.15 -0.20 -16.50
N PRO A 569 28.03 -0.55 -15.20
CA PRO A 569 27.32 -1.67 -14.58
C PRO A 569 26.35 -1.20 -13.46
N TRP A 570 25.43 -2.09 -13.03
CA TRP A 570 24.75 -2.00 -11.72
C TRP A 570 25.29 -3.08 -10.77
N ARG A 571 25.34 -2.77 -9.47
CA ARG A 571 25.93 -3.54 -8.36
C ARG A 571 24.85 -4.12 -7.41
N TYR A 572 25.26 -5.17 -6.70
CA TYR A 572 24.74 -5.83 -5.48
C TYR A 572 23.69 -6.95 -5.62
N LEU A 573 24.13 -8.16 -5.26
CA LEU A 573 23.38 -9.13 -4.46
C LEU A 573 24.21 -9.32 -3.17
N THR A 574 23.64 -8.99 -2.02
CA THR A 574 24.19 -9.31 -0.69
C THR A 574 23.86 -10.74 -0.30
#